data_AF-A0A815HIU9-F1
#
_entry.id   AF-A0A815HIU9-F1
#
_cell.length_a   1.000
_cell.length_b   1.000
_cell.length_c   1.000
_cell.angle_alpha   90.00
_cell.angle_beta   90.00
_cell.angle_gamma   90.00
#
_symmetry.space_group_name_H-M   'P 1'
#
loop_
_entity.id
_entity.type
_entity.pdbx_description
1 polymer ?
#
loop_
_entity_poly.entity_id
_entity_poly.type
_entity_poly.pdbx_seq_one_letter_code
_entity_poly.pdbx_strand_id
1 'polypeptide(L)'
;MQSIDSRRFISSDFCLFIYYTYGTASIQMPFAFVTFTIHRFCSILYHNRPFFRTNKWVIICIAGQWIIQFIVSLPFIFRSGHPCLIPPWVLIYLCGWVVVIPSFVNIALNIRIFMYVRSSSRRVQPTHHITTITNLDTTER
;
A
#
# COMPACT_ATOMS: atom_id res chain seq x y z
N MET A 1 -53.37 -14.92 -5.77
CA MET A 1 -52.76 -14.19 -4.62
C MET A 1 -51.29 -14.59 -4.56
N GLN A 2 -50.43 -13.96 -5.36
CA GLN A 2 -49.05 -14.44 -5.63
C GLN A 2 -48.08 -13.28 -6.01
N SER A 3 -48.37 -12.04 -5.62
CA SER A 3 -47.62 -10.85 -6.09
C SER A 3 -46.70 -10.21 -5.03
N ILE A 4 -46.38 -10.91 -3.94
CA ILE A 4 -45.60 -10.34 -2.81
C ILE A 4 -44.11 -10.74 -2.83
N ASP A 5 -43.72 -11.79 -3.58
CA ASP A 5 -42.32 -12.27 -3.54
C ASP A 5 -41.34 -11.48 -4.40
N SER A 6 -41.75 -10.95 -5.55
CA SER A 6 -40.81 -10.34 -6.51
C SER A 6 -40.07 -9.09 -5.95
N ARG A 7 -40.72 -8.31 -5.07
CA ARG A 7 -40.09 -7.15 -4.43
C ARG A 7 -39.02 -7.51 -3.38
N ARG A 8 -39.10 -8.69 -2.76
CA ARG A 8 -38.11 -9.13 -1.77
C ARG A 8 -36.82 -9.65 -2.42
N PHE A 9 -36.93 -10.32 -3.56
CA PHE A 9 -35.78 -10.83 -4.31
C PHE A 9 -34.90 -9.71 -4.86
N ILE A 10 -35.49 -8.67 -5.49
CA ILE A 10 -34.74 -7.52 -6.03
C ILE A 10 -33.96 -6.79 -4.92
N SER A 11 -34.51 -6.72 -3.70
CA SER A 11 -33.84 -6.08 -2.56
C SER A 11 -32.64 -6.88 -2.04
N SER A 12 -32.64 -8.21 -2.17
CA SER A 12 -31.60 -9.09 -1.67
C SER A 12 -30.32 -9.00 -2.52
N ASP A 13 -30.47 -9.15 -3.83
CA ASP A 13 -29.34 -9.17 -4.75
C ASP A 13 -28.68 -7.79 -4.86
N PHE A 14 -29.48 -6.73 -4.82
CA PHE A 14 -28.98 -5.36 -4.81
C PHE A 14 -28.20 -5.04 -3.52
N CYS A 15 -28.64 -5.57 -2.37
CA CYS A 15 -27.90 -5.42 -1.12
C CYS A 15 -26.53 -6.11 -1.19
N LEU A 16 -26.50 -7.34 -1.74
CA LEU A 16 -25.24 -8.07 -1.95
C LEU A 16 -24.29 -7.30 -2.87
N PHE A 17 -24.80 -6.74 -3.97
CA PHE A 17 -24.01 -5.95 -4.91
C PHE A 17 -23.43 -4.67 -4.28
N ILE A 18 -24.25 -3.90 -3.55
CA ILE A 18 -23.78 -2.70 -2.84
C ILE A 18 -22.72 -3.09 -1.81
N TYR A 19 -22.95 -4.16 -1.05
CA TYR A 19 -22.01 -4.59 -0.04
C TYR A 19 -20.68 -5.05 -0.63
N TYR A 20 -20.72 -5.80 -1.73
CA TYR A 20 -19.53 -6.24 -2.45
C TYR A 20 -18.74 -5.06 -3.03
N THR A 21 -19.42 -4.10 -3.68
CA THR A 21 -18.77 -2.91 -4.24
C THR A 21 -18.18 -2.01 -3.15
N TYR A 22 -18.88 -1.82 -2.03
CA TYR A 22 -18.36 -1.10 -0.87
C TYR A 22 -17.14 -1.79 -0.24
N GLY A 23 -17.21 -3.11 -0.05
CA GLY A 23 -16.11 -3.91 0.49
C GLY A 23 -14.87 -3.85 -0.39
N THR A 24 -15.03 -4.08 -1.69
CA THR A 24 -13.93 -4.01 -2.67
C THR A 24 -13.32 -2.61 -2.75
N ALA A 25 -14.13 -1.54 -2.74
CA ALA A 25 -13.64 -0.17 -2.71
C ALA A 25 -12.87 0.15 -1.42
N SER A 26 -13.36 -0.31 -0.27
CA SER A 26 -12.71 -0.13 1.03
C SER A 26 -11.37 -0.85 1.12
N ILE A 27 -11.26 -2.05 0.52
CA ILE A 27 -10.01 -2.81 0.40
C ILE A 27 -9.02 -2.09 -0.52
N GLN A 28 -9.50 -1.48 -1.60
CA GLN A 28 -8.65 -0.88 -2.62
C GLN A 28 -7.77 0.25 -2.08
N MET A 29 -8.31 1.08 -1.18
CA MET A 29 -7.59 2.25 -0.64
C MET A 29 -6.29 1.88 0.11
N PRO A 30 -6.29 1.05 1.17
CA PRO A 30 -5.06 0.70 1.90
C PRO A 30 -4.08 -0.10 1.04
N PHE A 31 -4.55 -0.98 0.17
CA PHE A 31 -3.67 -1.72 -0.74
C PHE A 31 -3.02 -0.81 -1.78
N ALA A 32 -3.71 0.22 -2.28
CA ALA A 32 -3.11 1.22 -3.16
C ALA A 32 -1.95 1.97 -2.46
N PHE A 33 -2.10 2.33 -1.17
CA PHE A 33 -1.02 2.92 -0.40
C PHE A 33 0.19 1.98 -0.23
N VAL A 34 -0.06 0.69 0.00
CA VAL A 34 1.01 -0.33 0.06
C VAL A 34 1.72 -0.43 -1.28
N THR A 35 0.97 -0.55 -2.38
CA THR A 35 1.52 -0.62 -3.74
C THR A 35 2.39 0.60 -4.04
N PHE A 36 1.90 1.80 -3.72
CA PHE A 36 2.65 3.04 -3.89
C PHE A 36 3.93 3.07 -3.05
N THR A 37 3.86 2.63 -1.80
CA THR A 37 5.02 2.58 -0.89
C THR A 37 6.05 1.54 -1.36
N ILE A 38 5.62 0.37 -1.84
CA ILE A 38 6.49 -0.64 -2.44
C ILE A 38 7.16 -0.09 -3.69
N HIS A 39 6.38 0.53 -4.59
CA HIS A 39 6.91 1.14 -5.81
C HIS A 39 7.99 2.18 -5.47
N ARG A 40 7.71 3.08 -4.53
CA ARG A 40 8.66 4.08 -4.04
C ARG A 40 9.90 3.43 -3.41
N PHE A 41 9.70 2.43 -2.56
CA PHE A 41 10.79 1.69 -1.91
C PHE A 41 11.74 1.07 -2.93
N CYS A 42 11.19 0.33 -3.91
CA CYS A 42 11.97 -0.30 -4.97
C CYS A 42 12.71 0.73 -5.82
N SER A 43 12.05 1.84 -6.17
CA SER A 43 12.65 2.92 -6.97
C SER A 43 13.84 3.58 -6.25
N ILE A 44 13.73 3.82 -4.94
CA ILE A 44 14.79 4.45 -4.13
C ILE A 44 15.95 3.48 -3.89
N LEU A 45 15.65 2.26 -3.46
CA LEU A 45 16.69 1.29 -3.07
C LEU A 45 17.45 0.76 -4.29
N TYR A 46 16.74 0.48 -5.38
CA TYR A 46 17.30 -0.10 -6.60
C TYR A 46 17.43 0.91 -7.74
N HIS A 47 17.78 2.16 -7.42
CA HIS A 47 17.96 3.24 -8.41
C HIS A 47 18.92 2.88 -9.57
N ASN A 48 19.90 2.00 -9.33
CA ASN A 48 20.84 1.53 -10.35
C ASN A 48 20.24 0.55 -11.37
N ARG A 49 19.05 0.01 -11.13
CA ARG A 49 18.41 -0.95 -12.05
C ARG A 49 17.34 -0.22 -12.88
N PRO A 50 17.53 -0.08 -14.20
CA PRO A 50 16.61 0.70 -15.05
C PRO A 50 15.20 0.11 -15.08
N PHE A 51 15.05 -1.19 -14.83
CA PHE A 51 13.77 -1.90 -14.79
C PHE A 51 12.74 -1.22 -13.87
N PHE A 52 13.14 -0.84 -12.64
CA PHE A 52 12.22 -0.24 -11.66
C PHE A 52 11.78 1.19 -11.99
N ARG A 53 12.39 1.82 -13.00
CA ARG A 53 12.00 3.15 -13.48
C ARG A 53 11.06 3.10 -14.68
N THR A 54 10.84 1.91 -15.25
CA THR A 54 9.99 1.76 -16.43
C THR A 54 8.51 1.69 -16.04
N ASN A 55 7.63 2.17 -16.94
CA ASN A 55 6.17 2.03 -16.79
C ASN A 55 5.72 0.56 -16.65
N LYS A 56 6.52 -0.39 -17.15
CA LYS A 56 6.26 -1.84 -17.01
C LYS A 56 6.20 -2.26 -15.54
N TRP A 57 7.07 -1.69 -14.69
CA TRP A 57 7.06 -1.98 -13.26
C TRP A 57 5.77 -1.51 -12.59
N VAL A 58 5.30 -0.30 -12.92
CA VAL A 58 4.03 0.24 -12.42
C VAL A 58 2.86 -0.68 -12.80
N ILE A 59 2.83 -1.16 -14.05
CA ILE A 59 1.79 -2.08 -14.52
C ILE A 59 1.79 -3.39 -13.72
N ILE A 60 2.97 -3.95 -13.44
CA ILE A 60 3.11 -5.17 -12.62
C ILE A 60 2.59 -4.92 -11.20
N CYS A 61 2.92 -3.77 -10.60
CA CYS A 61 2.42 -3.38 -9.28
C CYS A 61 0.88 -3.28 -9.24
N ILE A 62 0.28 -2.62 -10.24
CA ILE A 62 -1.18 -2.50 -10.36
C ILE A 62 -1.83 -3.88 -10.55
N ALA A 63 -1.29 -4.70 -11.44
CA ALA A 63 -1.80 -6.06 -11.68
C ALA A 63 -1.73 -6.93 -10.41
N GLY A 64 -0.60 -6.87 -9.69
CA GLY A 64 -0.43 -7.57 -8.42
C GLY A 64 -1.42 -7.13 -7.36
N GLN A 65 -1.72 -5.83 -7.27
CA GLN A 65 -2.74 -5.30 -6.38
C GLN A 65 -4.13 -5.88 -6.67
N TRP A 66 -4.53 -5.93 -7.95
CA TRP A 66 -5.82 -6.51 -8.34
C TRP A 66 -5.93 -8.01 -8.00
N ILE A 67 -4.85 -8.77 -8.18
CA ILE A 67 -4.80 -10.19 -7.82
C ILE A 67 -4.99 -10.37 -6.31
N ILE A 68 -4.27 -9.60 -5.49
CA ILE A 68 -4.38 -9.66 -4.03
C ILE A 68 -5.79 -9.25 -3.59
N GLN A 69 -6.35 -8.18 -4.16
CA GLN A 69 -7.71 -7.73 -3.87
C GLN A 69 -8.74 -8.83 -4.18
N PHE A 70 -8.59 -9.52 -5.31
CA PHE A 70 -9.45 -10.65 -5.68
C PHE A 70 -9.37 -11.77 -4.64
N ILE A 71 -8.15 -12.15 -4.23
CA ILE A 71 -7.93 -13.19 -3.20
C ILE A 71 -8.57 -12.78 -1.86
N VAL A 72 -8.32 -11.56 -1.40
CA VAL A 72 -8.87 -11.05 -0.13
C VAL A 72 -10.39 -10.97 -0.18
N SER A 73 -10.99 -10.81 -1.36
CA SER A 73 -12.43 -10.74 -1.55
C SER A 73 -13.13 -12.10 -1.66
N LEU A 74 -12.40 -13.21 -1.80
CA LEU A 74 -12.99 -14.56 -1.91
C LEU A 74 -13.93 -14.94 -0.75
N PRO A 75 -13.63 -14.65 0.53
CA PRO A 75 -14.52 -15.02 1.64
C PRO A 75 -15.92 -14.41 1.56
N PHE A 76 -16.10 -13.32 0.81
CA PHE A 76 -17.43 -12.72 0.60
C PHE A 76 -18.30 -13.55 -0.35
N ILE A 77 -17.69 -14.29 -1.28
CA ILE A 77 -18.40 -15.12 -2.26
C ILE A 77 -18.95 -16.37 -1.59
N PHE A 78 -18.19 -16.97 -0.65
CA PHE A 78 -18.56 -18.19 0.06
C PHE A 78 -19.53 -17.96 1.23
N ARG A 79 -20.16 -16.79 1.31
CA ARG A 79 -21.08 -16.47 2.40
C ARG A 79 -22.42 -17.18 2.20
N SER A 80 -22.64 -18.24 2.98
CA SER A 80 -23.94 -18.89 3.13
C SER A 80 -24.74 -18.19 4.25
N GLY A 81 -25.74 -17.36 3.92
CA GLY A 81 -26.59 -16.73 4.94
C GLY A 81 -27.37 -15.50 4.47
N HIS A 82 -28.04 -14.81 5.40
CA HIS A 82 -28.82 -13.61 5.10
C HIS A 82 -27.93 -12.52 4.47
N PRO A 83 -28.30 -11.97 3.29
CA PRO A 83 -27.45 -11.07 2.50
C PRO A 83 -27.15 -9.74 3.21
N CYS A 84 -28.04 -9.29 4.09
CA CYS A 84 -27.92 -7.99 4.75
C CYS A 84 -27.13 -7.99 6.08
N LEU A 85 -26.81 -9.15 6.66
CA LEU A 85 -26.18 -9.22 7.99
C LEU A 85 -24.72 -9.69 7.93
N ILE A 86 -23.77 -8.78 8.10
CA ILE A 86 -22.34 -9.09 8.06
C ILE A 86 -21.98 -10.00 9.25
N PRO A 87 -21.47 -11.21 9.00
CA PRO A 87 -21.00 -12.06 10.08
C PRO A 87 -19.82 -11.39 10.82
N PRO A 88 -19.75 -11.47 12.15
CA PRO A 88 -18.67 -10.84 12.91
C PRO A 88 -17.28 -11.37 12.54
N TRP A 89 -17.18 -12.64 12.12
CA TRP A 89 -15.91 -13.22 11.66
C TRP A 89 -15.38 -12.54 10.39
N VAL A 90 -16.25 -12.10 9.47
CA VAL A 90 -15.86 -11.36 8.26
C VAL A 90 -15.28 -10.00 8.64
N LEU A 91 -15.86 -9.33 9.64
CA LEU A 91 -15.35 -8.05 10.12
C LEU A 91 -13.95 -8.19 10.74
N ILE A 92 -13.73 -9.22 11.56
CA ILE A 92 -12.42 -9.52 12.15
C ILE A 92 -11.40 -9.83 11.04
N TYR A 93 -11.79 -10.67 10.08
CA TYR A 93 -10.96 -11.01 8.92
C TYR A 93 -10.55 -9.75 8.13
N LEU A 94 -11.50 -8.86 7.82
CA LEU A 94 -11.22 -7.62 7.11
C LEU A 94 -10.33 -6.69 7.92
N CYS A 95 -10.57 -6.53 9.22
CA CYS A 95 -9.73 -5.70 10.06
C CYS A 95 -8.27 -6.19 10.03
N GLY A 96 -8.04 -7.50 10.17
CA GLY A 96 -6.69 -8.07 10.09
C GLY A 96 -6.03 -7.87 8.72
N TRP A 97 -6.71 -8.28 7.64
CA TRP A 97 -6.12 -8.29 6.30
C TRP A 97 -6.07 -6.94 5.60
N VAL A 98 -7.03 -6.06 5.87
CA VAL A 98 -7.22 -4.80 5.14
C VAL A 98 -6.64 -3.62 5.91
N VAL A 99 -6.61 -3.70 7.24
CA VAL A 99 -6.09 -2.62 8.09
C VAL A 99 -4.72 -3.00 8.65
N VAL A 100 -4.65 -4.06 9.46
CA VAL A 100 -3.43 -4.38 10.21
C VAL A 100 -2.26 -4.70 9.29
N ILE A 101 -2.44 -5.60 8.32
CA ILE A 101 -1.36 -6.02 7.41
C ILE A 101 -0.87 -4.84 6.55
N PRO A 102 -1.72 -4.09 5.82
CA PRO A 102 -1.28 -2.96 5.01
C PRO A 102 -0.59 -1.87 5.83
N SER A 103 -1.11 -1.54 7.03
CA SER A 103 -0.49 -0.57 7.93
C SER A 103 0.89 -1.03 8.38
N PHE A 104 1.05 -2.30 8.78
CA PHE A 104 2.34 -2.84 9.20
C PHE A 104 3.37 -2.80 8.06
N VAL A 105 2.98 -3.24 6.87
CA VAL A 105 3.86 -3.21 5.68
C VAL A 105 4.25 -1.78 5.33
N ASN A 106 3.30 -0.84 5.33
CA ASN A 106 3.58 0.57 5.07
C ASN A 106 4.55 1.17 6.09
N ILE A 107 4.35 0.91 7.38
CA ILE A 107 5.24 1.40 8.44
C ILE A 107 6.65 0.81 8.26
N ALA A 108 6.75 -0.50 8.06
CA ALA A 108 8.03 -1.18 7.88
C ALA A 108 8.81 -0.63 6.66
N LEU A 109 8.14 -0.47 5.52
CA LEU A 109 8.77 0.07 4.31
C LEU A 109 9.19 1.54 4.49
N ASN A 110 8.35 2.37 5.09
CA ASN A 110 8.69 3.78 5.32
C ASN A 110 9.89 3.93 6.28
N ILE A 111 9.98 3.12 7.34
CA ILE A 111 11.16 3.08 8.23
C ILE A 111 12.41 2.71 7.42
N ARG A 112 12.34 1.70 6.55
CA ARG A 112 13.47 1.29 5.71
C ARG A 112 13.89 2.36 4.72
N ILE A 113 12.94 3.03 4.05
CA ILE A 113 13.21 4.17 3.17
C ILE A 113 13.93 5.27 3.95
N PHE A 114 13.40 5.64 5.12
CA PHE A 114 13.98 6.69 5.95
C PHE A 114 15.42 6.37 6.37
N MET A 115 15.66 5.14 6.85
CA MET A 115 17.00 4.69 7.23
C MET A 115 17.97 4.71 6.05
N TYR A 116 17.53 4.28 4.86
CA TYR A 116 18.34 4.32 3.65
C TYR A 116 18.70 5.74 3.23
N VAL A 117 17.72 6.64 3.19
CA VAL A 117 17.93 8.06 2.84
C VAL A 117 18.90 8.71 3.83
N ARG A 118 18.71 8.49 5.14
CA ARG A 118 19.60 9.03 6.18
C ARG A 118 21.03 8.52 6.03
N SER A 119 21.21 7.23 5.73
CA SER A 119 22.53 6.65 5.47
C SER A 119 23.19 7.27 4.24
N SER A 120 22.43 7.49 3.17
CA SER A 120 22.92 8.12 1.94
C SER A 120 23.32 9.58 2.16
N SER A 121 22.51 10.38 2.87
CA SER A 121 22.83 11.78 3.16
C SER A 121 24.12 11.95 3.96
N ARG A 122 24.44 11.03 4.88
CA ARG A 122 25.70 11.06 5.64
C ARG A 122 26.94 10.87 4.77
N ARG A 123 26.84 10.15 3.66
CA ARG A 123 27.97 9.92 2.75
C ARG A 123 28.30 11.15 1.88
N VAL A 124 27.34 12.05 1.73
CA VAL A 124 27.46 13.23 0.85
C VAL A 124 27.84 14.48 1.65
N GLN A 125 28.02 14.40 2.97
CA GLN A 125 28.61 15.54 3.69
C GLN A 125 30.01 15.77 3.13
N PRO A 126 30.26 16.89 2.43
CA PRO A 126 31.60 17.22 2.02
C PRO A 126 32.38 17.33 3.31
N THR A 127 33.46 16.57 3.43
CA THR A 127 34.54 16.90 4.33
C THR A 127 34.90 18.33 3.93
N HIS A 128 34.34 19.32 4.63
CA HIS A 128 34.81 20.68 4.57
C HIS A 128 36.24 20.52 5.03
N HIS A 129 37.15 20.42 4.07
CA HIS A 129 38.56 20.51 4.31
C HIS A 129 38.68 21.89 4.95
N ILE A 130 38.84 21.86 6.27
CA ILE A 130 39.27 22.95 7.08
C ILE A 130 40.69 23.23 6.57
N THR A 131 40.77 23.85 5.41
CA THR A 131 41.94 24.59 4.96
C THR A 131 41.89 25.89 5.75
N THR A 132 42.00 25.76 7.07
CA THR A 132 42.43 26.86 7.93
C THR A 132 43.81 27.21 7.41
N ILE A 133 43.87 28.17 6.48
CA ILE A 133 44.54 29.43 6.69
C ILE A 133 45.68 29.30 7.73
N THR A 134 46.69 28.48 7.46
CA THR A 134 48.00 28.49 8.11
C THR A 134 49.01 29.27 7.26
N ASN A 135 48.54 30.14 6.38
CA ASN A 135 49.37 30.98 5.50
C ASN A 135 49.21 32.48 5.79
N LEU A 136 48.70 32.85 6.97
CA LEU A 136 48.61 34.26 7.39
C LEU A 136 49.64 34.66 8.46
N ASP A 137 50.63 33.80 8.76
CA ASP A 137 51.57 34.04 9.88
C ASP A 137 53.06 33.90 9.52
N THR A 138 53.44 33.93 8.23
CA THR A 138 54.86 33.78 7.81
C THR A 138 55.40 34.86 6.87
N THR A 139 54.73 36.00 6.71
CA THR A 139 55.26 37.08 5.85
C THR A 139 55.28 38.46 6.52
N GLU A 140 55.36 38.50 7.85
CA GLU A 140 55.95 39.63 8.59
C GLU A 140 57.21 39.16 9.30
N ARG A 141 58.35 39.11 8.59
CA ARG A 141 59.69 39.22 9.16
C ARG A 141 60.73 39.48 8.08
#